data_AF-A0A7J5WNC3-F1
#
_entry.id   AF-A0A7J5WNC3-F1
#
_cell.length_a   1.000
_cell.length_b   1.000
_cell.length_c   1.000
_cell.angle_alpha   90.00
_cell.angle_beta   90.00
_cell.angle_gamma   90.00
#
_symmetry.space_group_name_H-M   'P 1'
#
loop_
_entity.id
_entity.type
_entity.pdbx_description
1 polymer ?
#
loop_
_entity_poly.entity_id
_entity_poly.type
_entity_poly.pdbx_seq_one_letter_code
_entity_poly.pdbx_strand_id
1 'polypeptide(L)'
;MIKLFDVYPLNNIAITRAQGSYVWDSNGVQYLDMYGGHAVISIGHTHPHWVKRIKDQLEKIAFYSNSVIIPIQQQLADKLAEVSGKNGFQLFLCNSGAEANENALKLASFHTGRKKIIAFSKSFHGRTSLAVAATDNPAIIAPVNETDNIIFLPFNDEAALADCFKNNGK
;
A
#
# COMPACT_ATOMS: atom_id res chain seq x y z
N MET A 1 -33.18 0.17 -4.42
CA MET A 1 -31.80 0.66 -4.17
C MET A 1 -30.83 -0.46 -4.45
N ILE A 2 -29.70 -0.18 -5.10
CA ILE A 2 -28.65 -1.16 -5.33
C ILE A 2 -27.88 -1.34 -4.02
N LYS A 3 -27.70 -2.58 -3.58
CA LYS A 3 -26.87 -2.89 -2.40
C LYS A 3 -25.40 -2.87 -2.84
N LEU A 4 -24.58 -2.07 -2.16
CA LEU A 4 -23.13 -2.11 -2.34
C LEU A 4 -22.55 -3.37 -1.69
N PHE A 5 -21.42 -3.84 -2.21
CA PHE A 5 -20.71 -4.96 -1.59
C PHE A 5 -20.00 -4.49 -0.32
N ASP A 6 -20.39 -5.07 0.82
CA ASP A 6 -19.85 -4.71 2.12
C ASP A 6 -18.43 -5.31 2.28
N VAL A 7 -17.41 -4.46 2.19
CA VAL A 7 -16.01 -4.87 2.38
C VAL A 7 -15.62 -4.91 3.87
N TYR A 8 -16.28 -4.09 4.69
CA TYR A 8 -16.13 -4.00 6.14
C TYR A 8 -17.49 -3.68 6.79
N PRO A 9 -17.68 -3.99 8.09
CA PRO A 9 -18.80 -3.45 8.85
C PRO A 9 -18.79 -1.92 8.78
N LEU A 10 -19.94 -1.33 8.47
CA LEU A 10 -20.09 0.12 8.38
C LEU A 10 -20.63 0.67 9.71
N ASN A 11 -19.99 1.72 10.21
CA ASN A 11 -20.60 2.58 11.21
C ASN A 11 -21.64 3.46 10.50
N ASN A 12 -22.79 3.71 11.13
CA ASN A 12 -23.84 4.55 10.57
C ASN A 12 -23.49 6.06 10.71
N ILE A 13 -22.39 6.47 10.07
CA ILE A 13 -21.83 7.82 10.11
C ILE A 13 -21.53 8.24 8.66
N ALA A 14 -22.31 9.18 8.14
CA ALA A 14 -22.13 9.71 6.79
C ALA A 14 -21.24 10.96 6.82
N ILE A 15 -19.92 10.80 6.66
CA ILE A 15 -18.98 11.92 6.60
C ILE A 15 -19.18 12.70 5.28
N THR A 16 -19.41 14.01 5.38
CA THR A 16 -19.71 14.89 4.24
C THR A 16 -18.73 16.05 4.06
N ARG A 17 -17.95 16.38 5.09
CA ARG A 17 -16.92 17.43 5.04
C ARG A 17 -15.71 17.04 5.89
N ALA A 18 -14.52 17.49 5.47
CA ALA A 18 -13.29 17.25 6.22
C ALA A 18 -12.27 18.37 6.03
N GLN A 19 -11.52 18.70 7.09
CA GLN A 19 -10.51 19.74 7.11
C GLN A 19 -9.51 19.51 8.25
N GLY A 20 -8.21 19.50 7.93
CA GLY A 20 -7.17 19.23 8.93
C GLY A 20 -7.39 17.85 9.56
N SER A 21 -7.39 17.77 10.88
CA SER A 21 -7.65 16.52 11.60
C SER A 21 -9.14 16.31 11.95
N TYR A 22 -10.06 17.04 11.33
CA TYR A 22 -11.48 16.96 11.65
C TYR A 22 -12.33 16.53 10.46
N VAL A 23 -13.40 15.79 10.78
CA VAL A 23 -14.47 15.42 9.84
C VAL A 23 -15.83 15.84 10.39
N TRP A 24 -16.80 16.07 9.52
CA TRP A 24 -18.17 16.39 9.87
C TRP A 24 -19.13 15.43 9.17
N ASP A 25 -20.10 14.92 9.91
CA ASP A 25 -21.17 14.11 9.32
C ASP A 25 -22.27 14.95 8.66
N SER A 26 -23.25 14.29 8.05
CA SER A 26 -24.40 14.90 7.39
C SER A 26 -25.33 15.68 8.33
N ASN A 27 -25.25 15.46 9.64
CA ASN A 27 -25.99 16.21 10.66
C ASN A 27 -25.17 17.39 11.21
N GLY A 28 -23.95 17.60 10.71
CA GLY A 28 -23.05 18.66 11.14
C GLY A 28 -22.25 18.34 12.41
N VAL A 29 -22.29 17.11 12.92
CA VAL A 29 -21.49 16.71 14.09
C VAL A 29 -20.02 16.64 13.69
N GLN A 30 -19.15 17.29 14.47
CA GLN A 30 -17.71 17.28 14.26
C GLN A 30 -17.06 16.13 15.02
N TYR A 31 -16.11 15.46 14.38
CA TYR A 31 -15.28 14.41 14.98
C TYR A 31 -13.80 14.76 14.79
N LEU A 32 -13.01 14.54 15.83
CA LEU A 32 -11.55 14.47 15.72
C LEU A 32 -11.18 13.13 15.08
N ASP A 33 -10.57 13.16 13.90
CA ASP A 33 -10.16 11.98 13.17
C ASP A 33 -8.77 11.49 13.63
N MET A 34 -8.79 10.51 14.53
CA MET A 34 -7.60 9.78 14.98
C MET A 34 -7.39 8.47 14.22
N TYR A 35 -8.15 8.25 13.13
CA TYR A 35 -8.12 7.03 12.32
C TYR A 35 -7.43 7.26 10.97
N GLY A 36 -7.67 8.41 10.33
CA GLY A 36 -7.03 8.82 9.08
C GLY A 36 -7.33 7.91 7.89
N GLY A 37 -8.41 7.12 7.97
CA GLY A 37 -8.82 6.17 6.93
C GLY A 37 -7.79 5.05 6.72
N HIS A 38 -7.47 4.28 7.77
CA HIS A 38 -6.34 3.35 7.79
C HIS A 38 -4.99 4.05 7.58
N ALA A 39 -4.76 5.17 8.29
CA ALA A 39 -3.53 5.94 8.26
C ALA A 39 -3.12 6.49 6.87
N VAL A 40 -4.08 6.67 5.95
CA VAL A 40 -3.83 7.22 4.60
C VAL A 40 -3.60 8.73 4.64
N ILE A 41 -4.44 9.46 5.39
CA ILE A 41 -4.44 10.92 5.40
C ILE A 41 -3.40 11.47 6.38
N SER A 42 -2.12 11.34 6.04
CA SER A 42 -0.99 11.71 6.90
C SER A 42 -0.75 13.22 7.05
N ILE A 43 -1.27 14.03 6.12
CA ILE A 43 -1.12 15.51 6.11
C ILE A 43 -2.41 16.24 6.51
N GLY A 44 -3.40 15.51 7.01
CA GLY A 44 -4.73 16.04 7.27
C GLY A 44 -5.60 16.18 6.01
N HIS A 45 -6.90 16.28 6.23
CA HIS A 45 -7.92 16.37 5.19
C HIS A 45 -7.87 17.71 4.47
N THR A 46 -7.98 17.67 3.14
CA THR A 46 -8.10 18.87 2.28
C THR A 46 -6.95 19.86 2.51
N HIS A 47 -5.73 19.36 2.75
CA HIS A 47 -4.58 20.22 3.04
C HIS A 47 -4.36 21.25 1.91
N PRO A 48 -4.36 22.57 2.19
CA PRO A 48 -4.44 23.60 1.14
C PRO A 48 -3.32 23.51 0.09
N HIS A 49 -2.09 23.18 0.51
CA HIS A 49 -0.98 22.95 -0.41
C HIS A 49 -1.26 21.78 -1.36
N TRP A 50 -1.71 20.63 -0.83
CA TRP A 50 -1.98 19.44 -1.63
C TRP A 50 -3.13 19.69 -2.62
N VAL A 51 -4.23 20.30 -2.17
CA VAL A 51 -5.36 20.66 -3.03
C VAL A 51 -4.92 21.57 -4.17
N LYS A 52 -4.12 22.61 -3.88
CA LYS A 52 -3.61 23.51 -4.91
C LYS A 52 -2.75 22.75 -5.93
N ARG A 53 -1.80 21.92 -5.47
CA ARG A 53 -0.89 21.17 -6.35
C ARG A 53 -1.63 20.20 -7.27
N ILE A 54 -2.65 19.52 -6.77
CA ILE A 54 -3.50 18.65 -7.58
C ILE A 54 -4.28 19.46 -8.63
N LYS A 55 -4.93 20.58 -8.24
CA LYS A 55 -5.66 21.44 -9.18
C LYS A 55 -4.75 21.99 -10.28
N ASP A 56 -3.60 22.56 -9.91
CA ASP A 56 -2.62 23.09 -10.87
C ASP A 56 -2.16 22.02 -11.89
N GLN A 57 -2.07 20.75 -11.47
CA GLN A 57 -1.67 19.64 -12.34
C GLN A 57 -2.82 19.18 -13.23
N LEU A 58 -4.04 19.08 -12.70
CA LEU A 58 -5.23 18.70 -13.47
C LEU A 58 -5.55 19.69 -14.60
N GLU A 59 -5.27 20.98 -14.40
CA GLU A 59 -5.40 22.01 -15.43
C GLU A 59 -4.38 21.86 -16.57
N LYS A 60 -3.31 21.09 -16.36
CA LYS A 60 -2.28 20.81 -17.37
C LYS A 60 -2.47 19.44 -18.01
N ILE A 61 -2.46 18.40 -17.18
CA ILE A 61 -2.64 16.99 -17.58
C ILE A 61 -2.96 16.13 -16.37
N ALA A 62 -4.07 15.38 -16.46
CA ALA A 62 -4.52 14.47 -15.40
C ALA A 62 -3.84 13.09 -15.48
N PHE A 63 -3.63 12.56 -16.69
CA PHE A 63 -3.05 11.24 -16.91
C PHE A 63 -2.37 11.14 -18.27
N TYR A 64 -1.27 10.40 -18.32
CA TYR A 64 -0.70 9.82 -19.53
C TYR A 64 -0.01 8.49 -19.18
N SER A 65 0.19 7.61 -20.15
CA SER A 65 0.88 6.33 -19.92
C SER A 65 2.38 6.51 -19.65
N ASN A 66 3.04 5.45 -19.20
CA ASN A 66 4.49 5.42 -18.98
C ASN A 66 5.33 5.38 -20.28
N SER A 67 4.71 5.57 -21.45
CA SER A 67 5.41 5.57 -22.75
C SER A 67 5.96 6.95 -23.14
N VAL A 68 5.98 7.92 -22.21
CA VAL A 68 6.50 9.28 -22.41
C VAL A 68 7.21 9.78 -21.16
N ILE A 69 7.90 10.91 -21.29
CA ILE A 69 8.56 11.57 -20.16
C ILE A 69 7.52 12.37 -19.36
N ILE A 70 7.40 12.07 -18.06
CA ILE A 70 6.56 12.81 -17.11
C ILE A 70 7.46 13.43 -16.03
N PRO A 71 7.83 14.72 -16.13
CA PRO A 71 8.86 15.33 -15.28
C PRO A 71 8.64 15.24 -13.76
N ILE A 72 7.38 15.19 -13.30
CA ILE A 72 7.05 15.07 -11.87
C ILE A 72 7.51 13.73 -11.28
N GLN A 73 7.70 12.69 -12.10
CA GLN A 73 8.24 11.40 -11.65
C GLN A 73 9.69 11.54 -11.18
N GLN A 74 10.52 12.27 -11.93
CA GLN A 74 11.91 12.53 -11.53
C GLN A 74 11.96 13.43 -10.30
N GLN A 75 11.14 14.50 -10.25
CA GLN A 75 11.06 15.37 -9.08
C GLN A 75 10.69 14.60 -7.81
N LEU A 76 9.81 13.59 -7.92
CA LEU A 76 9.48 12.71 -6.81
C LEU A 76 10.64 11.80 -6.43
N ALA A 77 11.33 11.20 -7.40
CA ALA A 77 12.52 10.38 -7.14
C ALA A 77 13.61 11.18 -6.41
N ASP A 78 13.91 12.39 -6.85
CA ASP A 78 14.92 13.25 -6.23
C ASP A 78 14.56 13.58 -4.78
N LYS A 79 13.29 13.93 -4.52
CA LYS A 79 12.79 14.20 -3.16
C LYS A 79 12.84 12.96 -2.27
N LEU A 80 12.54 11.78 -2.80
CA LEU A 80 12.64 10.54 -2.05
C LEU A 80 14.10 10.24 -1.70
N ALA A 81 15.05 10.48 -2.61
CA ALA A 81 16.48 10.33 -2.33
C ALA A 81 16.92 11.26 -1.20
N GLU A 82 16.52 12.53 -1.24
CA GLU A 82 16.82 13.53 -0.21
C GLU A 82 16.26 13.13 1.16
N VAL A 83 14.97 12.81 1.25
CA VAL A 83 14.30 12.52 2.53
C VAL A 83 14.72 11.17 3.10
N SER A 84 14.97 10.16 2.27
CA SER A 84 15.35 8.82 2.73
C SER A 84 16.86 8.67 2.98
N GLY A 85 17.69 9.58 2.46
CA GLY A 85 19.15 9.43 2.43
C GLY A 85 19.65 8.30 1.51
N LYS A 86 18.75 7.63 0.77
CA LYS A 86 19.09 6.52 -0.12
C LYS A 86 19.27 7.01 -1.55
N ASN A 87 20.51 6.95 -2.03
CA ASN A 87 20.86 7.25 -3.41
C ASN A 87 20.96 5.98 -4.26
N GLY A 88 20.90 6.13 -5.59
CA GLY A 88 21.15 5.02 -6.54
C GLY A 88 20.02 3.99 -6.65
N PHE A 89 18.78 4.35 -6.32
CA PHE A 89 17.62 3.50 -6.56
C PHE A 89 16.96 3.79 -7.92
N GLN A 90 16.19 2.82 -8.41
CA GLN A 90 15.26 3.02 -9.52
C GLN A 90 13.83 3.07 -8.95
N LEU A 91 13.05 4.07 -9.37
CA LEU A 91 11.68 4.27 -8.89
C LEU A 91 10.67 3.65 -9.86
N PHE A 92 9.83 2.75 -9.35
CA PHE A 92 8.64 2.26 -10.05
C PHE A 92 7.39 2.78 -9.32
N LEU A 93 6.54 3.52 -10.03
CA LEU A 93 5.32 4.10 -9.47
C LEU A 93 4.11 3.20 -9.77
N CYS A 94 3.27 3.03 -8.76
CA CYS A 94 2.02 2.29 -8.81
C CYS A 94 0.95 3.00 -7.97
N ASN A 95 -0.25 2.43 -7.91
CA ASN A 95 -1.44 3.10 -7.39
C ASN A 95 -1.81 2.67 -5.97
N SER A 96 -1.24 1.57 -5.48
CA SER A 96 -1.58 1.01 -4.16
C SER A 96 -0.40 0.30 -3.51
N GLY A 97 -0.50 0.11 -2.18
CA GLY A 97 0.49 -0.69 -1.45
C GLY A 97 0.51 -2.16 -1.88
N ALA A 98 -0.63 -2.72 -2.32
CA ALA A 98 -0.68 -4.08 -2.83
C ALA A 98 0.10 -4.21 -4.16
N GLU A 99 -0.08 -3.28 -5.10
CA GLU A 99 0.71 -3.25 -6.34
C GLU A 99 2.21 -3.04 -6.08
N ALA A 100 2.56 -2.22 -5.08
CA ALA A 100 3.96 -2.03 -4.68
C ALA A 100 4.56 -3.36 -4.18
N ASN A 101 3.84 -4.08 -3.31
CA ASN A 101 4.29 -5.37 -2.79
C ASN A 101 4.34 -6.46 -3.87
N GLU A 102 3.36 -6.53 -4.77
CA GLU A 102 3.40 -7.43 -5.95
C GLU A 102 4.69 -7.25 -6.74
N ASN A 103 5.02 -6.00 -7.08
CA ASN A 103 6.21 -5.70 -7.84
C ASN A 103 7.50 -5.94 -7.04
N ALA A 104 7.51 -5.66 -5.74
CA ALA A 104 8.66 -5.96 -4.88
C ALA A 104 8.96 -7.47 -4.81
N LEU A 105 7.92 -8.30 -4.60
CA LEU A 105 8.05 -9.75 -4.54
C LEU A 105 8.49 -10.34 -5.89
N LYS A 106 7.90 -9.85 -7.00
CA LYS A 106 8.30 -10.25 -8.34
C LYS A 106 9.72 -9.82 -8.68
N LEU A 107 10.13 -8.60 -8.33
CA LEU A 107 11.48 -8.10 -8.56
C LEU A 107 12.51 -8.93 -7.80
N ALA A 108 12.25 -9.25 -6.53
CA ALA A 108 13.10 -10.14 -5.75
C ALA A 108 13.23 -11.52 -6.40
N SER A 109 12.13 -12.08 -6.92
CA SER A 109 12.13 -13.35 -7.64
C SER A 109 12.92 -13.28 -8.96
N PHE A 110 12.70 -12.25 -9.80
CA PHE A 110 13.46 -12.03 -11.03
C PHE A 110 14.97 -11.87 -10.77
N HIS A 111 15.34 -11.15 -9.72
CA HIS A 111 16.73 -10.91 -9.37
C HIS A 111 17.43 -12.17 -8.84
N THR A 112 16.75 -12.93 -7.97
CA THR A 112 17.35 -14.10 -7.29
C THR A 112 17.15 -15.42 -8.03
N GLY A 113 16.21 -15.48 -8.98
CA GLY A 113 15.74 -16.73 -9.61
C GLY A 113 14.94 -17.65 -8.69
N ARG A 114 14.62 -17.21 -7.46
CA ARG A 114 13.96 -18.02 -6.44
C ARG A 114 12.44 -17.85 -6.45
N LYS A 115 11.73 -18.94 -6.13
CA LYS A 115 10.25 -18.98 -6.06
C LYS A 115 9.69 -18.81 -4.65
N LYS A 116 10.45 -19.22 -3.62
CA LYS A 116 10.00 -19.19 -2.22
C LYS A 116 10.17 -17.79 -1.64
N ILE A 117 9.18 -17.35 -0.89
CA ILE A 117 9.14 -16.09 -0.15
C ILE A 117 8.87 -16.43 1.31
N ILE A 118 9.63 -15.83 2.22
CA ILE A 118 9.35 -15.91 3.65
C ILE A 118 8.49 -14.71 4.04
N ALA A 119 7.35 -14.97 4.67
CA ALA A 119 6.47 -13.99 5.29
C ALA A 119 6.34 -14.30 6.79
N PHE A 120 5.74 -13.38 7.55
CA PHE A 120 5.66 -13.51 9.01
C PHE A 120 4.21 -13.55 9.49
N SER A 121 3.97 -14.27 10.60
CA SER A 121 2.67 -14.33 11.23
C SER A 121 2.14 -12.93 11.55
N LYS A 122 0.84 -12.69 11.39
CA LYS A 122 0.15 -11.40 11.53
C LYS A 122 0.52 -10.35 10.47
N SER A 123 1.20 -10.72 9.38
CA SER A 123 1.51 -9.80 8.28
C SER A 123 0.25 -9.37 7.52
N PHE A 124 0.31 -8.18 6.93
CA PHE A 124 -0.64 -7.71 5.93
C PHE A 124 0.10 -7.02 4.79
N HIS A 125 0.07 -7.61 3.60
CA HIS A 125 0.78 -7.11 2.41
C HIS A 125 -0.16 -6.68 1.28
N GLY A 126 -1.47 -6.93 1.41
CA GLY A 126 -2.47 -6.48 0.45
C GLY A 126 -3.45 -7.60 0.09
N ARG A 127 -4.32 -7.32 -0.89
CA ARG A 127 -5.39 -8.23 -1.31
C ARG A 127 -5.31 -8.64 -2.80
N THR A 128 -4.25 -8.26 -3.51
CA THR A 128 -3.94 -8.80 -4.85
C THR A 128 -3.30 -10.19 -4.73
N SER A 129 -3.27 -10.98 -5.80
CA SER A 129 -3.00 -12.43 -5.75
C SER A 129 -1.73 -12.86 -5.00
N LEU A 130 -0.56 -12.30 -5.28
CA LEU A 130 0.68 -12.66 -4.59
C LEU A 130 0.79 -11.93 -3.24
N ALA A 131 0.30 -10.69 -3.16
CA ALA A 131 0.31 -9.93 -1.91
C ALA A 131 -0.57 -10.55 -0.82
N VAL A 132 -1.73 -11.12 -1.20
CA VAL A 132 -2.63 -11.81 -0.27
C VAL A 132 -2.08 -13.18 0.12
N ALA A 133 -1.38 -13.87 -0.78
CA ALA A 133 -0.67 -15.10 -0.44
C ALA A 133 0.39 -14.84 0.67
N ALA A 134 1.01 -13.66 0.67
CA ALA A 134 1.95 -13.25 1.72
C ALA A 134 1.27 -12.67 2.99
N THR A 135 -0.05 -12.46 2.98
CA THR A 135 -0.81 -11.92 4.11
C THR A 135 -1.29 -13.05 5.02
N ASP A 136 -1.00 -12.97 6.32
CA ASP A 136 -1.40 -13.99 7.30
C ASP A 136 -2.87 -13.83 7.72
N ASN A 137 -3.78 -14.08 6.78
CA ASN A 137 -5.21 -14.15 7.03
C ASN A 137 -5.88 -15.14 6.06
N PRO A 138 -6.03 -16.41 6.46
CA PRO A 138 -6.61 -17.44 5.60
C PRO A 138 -8.03 -17.12 5.10
N ALA A 139 -8.80 -16.31 5.83
CA ALA A 139 -10.18 -15.99 5.46
C ALA A 139 -10.31 -15.12 4.20
N ILE A 140 -9.23 -14.48 3.75
CA ILE A 140 -9.21 -13.63 2.55
C ILE A 140 -8.35 -14.23 1.43
N ILE A 141 -7.89 -15.47 1.57
CA ILE A 141 -7.17 -16.20 0.52
C ILE A 141 -8.19 -17.00 -0.28
N ALA A 142 -8.34 -16.65 -1.56
CA ALA A 142 -9.14 -17.41 -2.50
C ALA A 142 -8.33 -18.60 -3.07
N PRO A 143 -8.98 -19.71 -3.48
CA PRO A 143 -8.27 -20.87 -4.05
C PRO A 143 -7.34 -20.55 -5.22
N VAL A 144 -7.67 -19.54 -6.04
CA VAL A 144 -6.82 -19.08 -7.17
C VAL A 144 -5.51 -18.40 -6.73
N ASN A 145 -5.46 -17.93 -5.49
CA ASN A 145 -4.29 -17.25 -4.91
C ASN A 145 -3.52 -18.17 -3.95
N GLU A 146 -4.06 -19.33 -3.59
CA GLU A 146 -3.43 -20.28 -2.68
C GLU A 146 -2.15 -20.85 -3.30
N THR A 147 -1.06 -20.87 -2.54
CA THR A 147 0.24 -21.31 -3.05
C THR A 147 1.18 -21.75 -1.94
N ASP A 148 1.92 -22.83 -2.20
CA ASP A 148 3.00 -23.30 -1.31
C ASP A 148 4.27 -22.44 -1.40
N ASN A 149 4.27 -21.38 -2.23
CA ASN A 149 5.46 -20.53 -2.41
C ASN A 149 5.73 -19.59 -1.23
N ILE A 150 4.78 -19.41 -0.33
CA ILE A 150 4.94 -18.58 0.87
C ILE A 150 5.21 -19.48 2.08
N ILE A 151 6.29 -19.20 2.80
CA ILE A 151 6.61 -19.84 4.08
C ILE A 151 6.34 -18.80 5.18
N PHE A 152 5.37 -19.08 6.05
CA PHE A 152 5.09 -18.23 7.21
C PHE A 152 5.94 -18.66 8.40
N LEU A 153 6.62 -17.70 9.03
CA LEU A 153 7.36 -17.86 10.28
C LEU A 153 6.78 -16.96 11.37
N PRO A 154 7.00 -17.25 12.66
CA PRO A 154 6.60 -16.33 13.73
C PRO A 154 7.29 -14.96 13.58
N PHE A 155 6.54 -13.88 13.74
CA PHE A 155 7.12 -12.53 13.75
C PHE A 155 8.02 -12.35 14.98
N ASN A 156 9.17 -11.70 14.79
CA ASN A 156 10.24 -11.53 15.79
C ASN A 156 10.90 -12.83 16.30
N ASP A 157 10.87 -13.91 15.52
CA ASP A 157 11.65 -15.13 15.81
C ASP A 157 12.83 -15.28 14.85
N GLU A 158 14.00 -14.78 15.29
CA GLU A 158 15.24 -14.84 14.52
C GLU A 158 15.78 -16.27 14.36
N ALA A 159 15.55 -17.14 15.36
CA ALA A 159 16.00 -18.52 15.30
C ALA A 159 15.23 -19.31 14.24
N ALA A 160 13.90 -19.16 14.20
CA ALA A 160 13.06 -19.74 13.16
C ALA A 160 13.47 -19.24 11.75
N LEU A 161 13.78 -17.95 11.62
CA LEU A 161 14.27 -17.38 10.36
C LEU A 161 15.60 -18.01 9.93
N ALA A 162 16.59 -18.06 10.83
CA ALA A 162 17.89 -18.63 10.55
C ALA A 162 17.80 -20.11 10.14
N ASP A 163 16.98 -20.90 10.83
CA ASP A 163 16.78 -22.30 10.52
C ASP A 163 16.04 -22.51 9.19
N CYS A 164 15.06 -21.66 8.88
CA CYS A 164 14.41 -21.67 7.58
C CYS A 164 15.40 -21.41 6.43
N PHE A 165 16.29 -20.42 6.57
CA PHE A 165 17.32 -20.13 5.58
C PHE A 165 18.35 -21.26 5.44
N LYS A 166 18.75 -21.93 6.53
CA LYS A 166 19.65 -23.09 6.43
C LYS A 166 19.04 -24.22 5.59
N ASN A 167 17.74 -24.45 5.74
CA ASN A 167 17.02 -25.55 5.10
C ASN A 167 16.54 -25.23 3.68
N ASN A 168 16.20 -23.96 3.40
CA ASN A 168 15.52 -23.56 2.15
C ASN A 168 16.27 -22.48 1.36
N GLY A 169 17.35 -21.90 1.90
CA GLY A 169 18.01 -20.71 1.35
C GLY A 169 19.11 -20.98 0.31
N LYS A 170 19.33 -22.24 -0.08
CA LYS A 170 20.24 -22.60 -1.16
C LYS A 170 19.61 -22.21 -2.50
#